data_AF-A0A2I4DAG2-F1
#
_entry.id   AF-A0A2I4DAG2-F1
#
_cell.length_a   1.000
_cell.length_b   1.000
_cell.length_c   1.000
_cell.angle_alpha   90.00
_cell.angle_beta   90.00
_cell.angle_gamma   90.00
#
_symmetry.space_group_name_H-M   'P 1'
#
loop_
_entity.id
_entity.type
_entity.pdbx_description
1 polymer ?
#
loop_
_entity_poly.entity_id
_entity_poly.type
_entity_poly.pdbx_seq_one_letter_code
_entity_poly.pdbx_strand_id
1 'polypeptide(L)'
;MSPRRDSSDDESLQAKELVKSLLDAKPGGEKILKEYRQTGEVKDPLRRKMVNMIVAAMIEQYGSAPPMDVRTRYALGIVTLFPCLKDPYSEKGYEHFYDSKSNEGYIAWKLKNMQRELSSGSRRSSGTSRDPSSKRGPQFARTVTAEHQLEGDQCREAISLLRHSTDERQIFLKMEQTFQHRQTLIHDSEKCETLLSVFPRFLDTKGLVLQDFQMMFGEEI
;
A
#
# COMPACT_ATOMS: atom_id res chain seq x y z
N MET A 1 -30.98 45.29 19.50
CA MET A 1 -31.40 43.98 18.97
C MET A 1 -30.15 43.19 18.67
N SER A 2 -29.87 42.14 19.44
CA SER A 2 -28.73 41.25 19.16
C SER A 2 -29.00 40.43 17.90
N PRO A 3 -28.01 40.18 17.02
CA PRO A 3 -28.20 39.35 15.85
C PRO A 3 -28.56 37.92 16.29
N ARG A 4 -29.59 37.32 15.67
CA ARG A 4 -29.87 35.88 15.82
C ARG A 4 -28.65 35.14 15.29
N ARG A 5 -27.91 34.44 16.16
CA ARG A 5 -26.85 33.51 15.72
C ARG A 5 -27.52 32.42 14.90
N ASP A 6 -27.03 32.19 13.69
CA ASP A 6 -27.53 31.14 12.81
C ASP A 6 -27.11 29.77 13.36
N SER A 7 -27.97 28.76 13.28
CA SER A 7 -27.67 27.43 13.84
C SER A 7 -26.42 26.80 13.21
N SER A 8 -26.10 27.19 11.97
CA SER A 8 -24.90 26.76 11.25
C SER A 8 -23.60 27.28 11.87
N ASP A 9 -23.62 28.48 12.46
CA ASP A 9 -22.46 29.06 13.14
C ASP A 9 -22.16 28.31 14.44
N ASP A 10 -23.21 27.94 15.18
CA ASP A 10 -23.08 27.16 16.41
C ASP A 10 -22.53 25.75 16.14
N GLU A 11 -22.94 25.10 15.05
CA GLU A 11 -22.38 23.80 14.63
C GLU A 11 -20.90 23.90 14.25
N SER A 12 -20.52 24.96 13.52
CA SER A 12 -19.13 25.20 13.12
C SER A 12 -18.23 25.46 14.33
N LEU A 13 -18.72 26.19 15.33
CA LEU A 13 -18.00 26.43 16.59
C LEU A 13 -17.83 25.15 17.42
N GLN A 14 -18.88 24.33 17.52
CA GLN A 14 -18.79 23.03 18.19
C GLN A 14 -17.79 22.10 17.49
N ALA A 15 -17.81 22.05 16.16
CA ALA A 15 -16.86 21.27 15.37
C ALA A 15 -15.41 21.75 15.58
N LYS A 16 -15.20 23.07 15.65
CA LYS A 16 -13.89 23.66 15.93
C LYS A 16 -13.37 23.26 17.31
N GLU A 17 -14.19 23.40 18.36
CA GLU A 17 -13.78 23.05 19.73
C GLU A 17 -13.54 21.54 19.90
N LEU A 18 -14.28 20.69 19.17
CA LEU A 18 -14.01 19.26 19.11
C LEU A 18 -12.59 18.95 18.61
N VAL A 19 -12.18 19.54 17.48
CA VAL A 19 -10.83 19.32 16.92
C VAL A 19 -9.77 19.93 17.81
N LYS A 20 -10.01 21.12 18.36
CA LYS A 20 -9.07 21.80 19.24
C LYS A 20 -8.81 21.01 20.53
N SER A 21 -9.87 20.60 21.22
CA SER A 21 -9.76 19.78 22.46
C SER A 21 -9.06 18.45 22.20
N LEU A 22 -9.30 17.82 21.05
CA LEU A 22 -8.57 16.62 20.63
C LEU A 22 -7.07 16.87 20.48
N LEU A 23 -6.68 17.98 19.85
CA LEU A 23 -5.28 18.34 19.64
C LEU A 23 -4.60 18.75 20.95
N ASP A 24 -5.31 19.39 21.88
CA ASP A 24 -4.77 19.70 23.20
C ASP A 24 -4.56 18.41 24.04
N ALA A 25 -5.41 17.40 23.89
CA ALA A 25 -5.32 16.16 24.66
C ALA A 25 -4.28 15.15 24.12
N LYS A 26 -4.02 15.12 22.81
CA LYS A 26 -3.16 14.10 22.18
C LYS A 26 -1.70 14.58 22.05
N PRO A 27 -0.71 13.69 22.31
CA PRO A 27 0.70 14.06 22.24
C PRO A 27 1.08 14.48 20.81
N GLY A 28 1.69 15.66 20.70
CA GLY A 28 2.10 16.23 19.41
C GLY A 28 1.08 17.18 18.79
N GLY A 29 -0.16 17.27 19.30
CA GLY A 29 -1.13 18.27 18.86
C GLY A 29 -0.71 19.70 19.19
N GLU A 30 -0.04 19.93 20.33
CA GLU A 30 0.54 21.23 20.69
C GLU A 30 1.48 21.77 19.62
N LYS A 31 2.29 20.91 18.97
CA LYS A 31 3.22 21.33 17.91
C LYS A 31 2.47 21.90 16.70
N ILE A 32 1.32 21.33 16.34
CA ILE A 32 0.48 21.80 15.24
C ILE A 32 -0.12 23.16 15.59
N LEU A 33 -0.69 23.27 16.79
CA LEU A 33 -1.30 24.52 17.27
C LEU A 33 -0.26 25.63 17.44
N LYS A 34 0.97 25.30 17.81
CA LYS A 34 2.08 26.25 17.92
C LYS A 34 2.57 26.72 16.56
N GLU A 35 2.75 25.82 15.58
CA GLU A 35 3.12 26.19 14.21
C GLU A 35 2.08 27.16 13.64
N TYR A 36 0.81 26.79 13.72
CA TYR A 36 -0.27 27.63 13.21
C TYR A 36 -0.33 29.01 13.86
N ARG A 37 -0.16 29.09 15.19
CA ARG A 37 -0.12 30.38 15.90
C ARG A 37 1.04 31.28 15.46
N GLN A 38 2.15 30.70 15.00
CA GLN A 38 3.35 31.43 14.60
C GLN A 38 3.32 31.86 13.13
N THR A 39 2.84 30.99 12.23
CA THR A 39 2.94 31.20 10.78
C THR A 39 1.60 31.51 10.12
N GLY A 40 0.48 31.24 10.79
CA GLY A 40 -0.85 31.24 10.16
C GLY A 40 -1.08 30.05 9.23
N GLU A 41 -0.16 29.08 9.19
CA GLU A 41 -0.18 27.94 8.27
C GLU A 41 0.09 26.62 9.01
N VAL A 42 -0.40 25.51 8.45
CA VAL A 42 -0.04 24.16 8.89
C VAL A 42 0.65 23.44 7.74
N LYS A 43 1.95 23.18 7.89
CA LYS A 43 2.78 22.56 6.84
C LYS A 43 2.39 21.10 6.65
N ASP A 44 2.66 20.57 5.46
CA ASP A 44 2.28 19.20 5.08
C ASP A 44 2.65 18.12 6.13
N PRO A 45 3.87 18.09 6.71
CA PRO A 45 4.22 17.07 7.69
C PRO A 45 3.35 17.11 8.95
N LEU A 46 2.99 18.31 9.43
CA LEU A 46 2.14 18.49 10.59
C LEU A 46 0.66 18.28 10.26
N ARG A 47 0.22 18.66 9.05
CA ARG A 47 -1.13 18.39 8.54
C ARG A 47 -1.42 16.89 8.48
N ARG A 48 -0.46 16.09 7.99
CA ARG A 48 -0.54 14.63 7.97
C ARG A 48 -0.62 14.04 9.38
N LYS A 49 0.18 14.55 10.32
CA LYS A 49 0.15 14.13 11.73
C LYS A 49 -1.19 14.47 12.39
N MET A 50 -1.71 15.66 12.13
CA MET A 50 -3.02 16.11 12.60
C MET A 50 -4.12 15.15 12.18
N VAL A 51 -4.22 14.85 10.88
CA VAL A 51 -5.24 13.94 10.36
C VAL A 51 -5.07 12.53 10.92
N ASN A 52 -3.84 12.03 11.06
CA ASN A 52 -3.60 10.73 11.71
C ASN A 52 -4.12 10.70 13.16
N MET A 53 -3.88 11.76 13.95
CA MET A 53 -4.38 11.86 15.33
C MET A 53 -5.91 11.90 15.39
N ILE A 54 -6.53 12.70 14.51
CA ILE A 54 -7.99 12.80 14.41
C ILE A 54 -8.58 11.44 14.08
N VAL A 55 -8.08 10.77 13.04
CA VAL A 55 -8.63 9.48 12.60
C VAL A 55 -8.41 8.39 13.67
N ALA A 56 -7.26 8.39 14.37
CA ALA A 56 -7.04 7.48 15.49
C ALA A 56 -8.09 7.68 16.60
N ALA A 57 -8.34 8.93 17.00
CA ALA A 57 -9.38 9.23 17.99
C ALA A 57 -10.78 8.85 17.51
N MET A 58 -11.09 9.07 16.22
CA MET A 58 -12.37 8.63 15.64
C MET A 58 -12.55 7.12 15.74
N ILE A 59 -11.48 6.34 15.49
CA ILE A 59 -11.54 4.88 15.61
C ILE A 59 -11.67 4.45 17.08
N GLU A 60 -10.95 5.10 17.99
CA GLU A 60 -11.03 4.84 19.43
C GLU A 60 -12.47 5.06 19.95
N GLN A 61 -13.16 6.10 19.48
CA GLN A 61 -14.47 6.50 19.99
C GLN A 61 -15.64 5.83 19.26
N TYR A 62 -15.55 5.63 17.94
CA TYR A 62 -16.67 5.17 17.10
C TYR A 62 -16.40 3.83 16.41
N GLY A 63 -15.25 3.20 16.69
CA GLY A 63 -14.84 1.94 16.07
C GLY A 63 -14.26 2.10 14.66
N SER A 64 -14.01 0.97 14.01
CA SER A 64 -13.30 0.94 12.72
C SER A 64 -14.04 1.67 11.59
N ALA A 65 -15.36 1.83 11.68
CA ALA A 65 -16.19 2.51 10.69
C ALA A 65 -16.99 3.67 11.32
N PRO A 66 -16.34 4.82 11.59
CA PRO A 66 -17.04 5.98 12.16
C PRO A 66 -18.22 6.43 11.29
N PRO A 67 -19.34 6.89 11.85
CA PRO A 67 -20.48 7.42 11.10
C PRO A 67 -20.14 8.60 10.18
N MET A 68 -20.96 8.83 9.14
CA MET A 68 -20.73 9.88 8.14
C MET A 68 -20.85 11.30 8.72
N ASP A 69 -21.79 11.52 9.65
CA ASP A 69 -21.97 12.82 10.33
C ASP A 69 -20.73 13.15 11.17
N VAL A 70 -20.15 12.15 11.84
CA VAL A 70 -18.92 12.29 12.62
C VAL A 70 -17.75 12.69 11.72
N ARG A 71 -17.54 11.98 10.60
CA ARG A 71 -16.49 12.33 9.60
C ARG A 71 -16.64 13.75 9.09
N THR A 72 -17.87 14.15 8.78
CA THR A 72 -18.21 15.50 8.32
C THR A 72 -17.90 16.55 9.40
N ARG A 73 -18.29 16.29 10.65
CA ARG A 73 -18.05 17.18 11.79
C ARG A 73 -16.55 17.40 12.03
N TYR A 74 -15.73 16.36 11.93
CA TYR A 74 -14.27 16.50 12.02
C TYR A 74 -13.68 17.28 10.85
N ALA A 75 -14.13 17.04 9.61
CA ALA A 75 -13.67 17.79 8.44
C ALA A 75 -14.00 19.28 8.55
N LEU A 76 -15.24 19.61 8.93
CA LEU A 76 -15.67 20.97 9.22
C LEU A 76 -14.82 21.60 10.33
N GLY A 77 -14.60 20.87 11.43
CA GLY A 77 -13.79 21.34 12.55
C GLY A 77 -12.35 21.68 12.16
N ILE A 78 -11.75 20.91 11.25
CA ILE A 78 -10.39 21.18 10.76
C ILE A 78 -10.33 22.53 10.03
N VAL A 79 -11.21 22.77 9.05
CA VAL A 79 -11.16 24.00 8.25
C VAL A 79 -11.63 25.23 9.04
N THR A 80 -12.49 25.03 10.05
CA THR A 80 -12.91 26.12 10.94
C THR A 80 -11.84 26.47 11.97
N LEU A 81 -11.03 25.50 12.41
CA LEU A 81 -9.87 25.74 13.27
C LEU A 81 -8.68 26.29 12.49
N PHE A 82 -8.47 25.82 11.27
CA PHE A 82 -7.39 26.22 10.38
C PHE A 82 -7.95 26.71 9.02
N PRO A 83 -8.44 27.96 8.94
CA PRO A 83 -9.00 28.51 7.70
C PRO A 83 -8.07 28.45 6.48
N CYS A 84 -6.74 28.42 6.66
CA CYS A 84 -5.77 28.26 5.58
C CYS A 84 -5.81 26.86 4.92
N LEU A 85 -6.51 25.91 5.52
CA LEU A 85 -6.74 24.58 4.96
C LEU A 85 -8.08 24.50 4.22
N LYS A 86 -8.92 25.54 4.24
CA LYS A 86 -10.20 25.55 3.53
C LYS A 86 -9.96 25.60 2.02
N ASP A 87 -10.63 24.74 1.27
CA ASP A 87 -10.60 24.78 -0.19
C ASP A 87 -11.51 25.92 -0.70
N PRO A 88 -10.97 26.94 -1.40
CA PRO A 88 -11.78 28.03 -1.93
C PRO A 88 -12.65 27.62 -3.13
N TYR A 89 -12.40 26.46 -3.74
CA TYR A 89 -13.13 25.98 -4.92
C TYR A 89 -14.24 24.98 -4.58
N SER A 90 -14.35 24.57 -3.32
CA SER A 90 -15.38 23.62 -2.87
C SER A 90 -16.57 24.34 -2.22
N GLU A 91 -17.74 23.69 -2.26
CA GLU A 91 -19.02 24.26 -1.79
C GLU A 91 -18.93 24.69 -0.33
N LYS A 92 -18.39 23.83 0.54
CA LYS A 92 -18.23 24.09 1.98
C LYS A 92 -16.77 24.27 2.39
N GLY A 93 -15.84 23.88 1.52
CA GLY A 93 -14.40 24.03 1.68
C GLY A 93 -13.72 22.95 2.52
N TYR A 94 -14.44 21.96 3.04
CA TYR A 94 -13.90 20.84 3.82
C TYR A 94 -13.92 19.49 3.08
N GLU A 95 -14.49 19.45 1.88
CA GLU A 95 -14.76 18.24 1.10
C GLU A 95 -13.49 17.46 0.78
N HIS A 96 -12.35 18.15 0.61
CA HIS A 96 -11.05 17.50 0.41
C HIS A 96 -10.57 16.73 1.66
N PHE A 97 -11.05 17.06 2.86
CA PHE A 97 -10.88 16.22 4.06
C PHE A 97 -11.94 15.13 4.12
N TYR A 98 -13.20 15.47 3.90
CA TYR A 98 -14.28 14.50 3.77
C TYR A 98 -15.46 15.04 2.97
N ASP A 99 -15.80 14.37 1.88
CA ASP A 99 -17.03 14.61 1.13
C ASP A 99 -18.04 13.52 1.45
N SER A 100 -19.20 13.92 2.00
CA SER A 100 -20.30 13.01 2.32
C SER A 100 -20.98 12.43 1.08
N LYS A 101 -20.94 13.12 -0.07
CA LYS A 101 -21.61 12.68 -1.31
C LYS A 101 -20.83 11.53 -1.98
N SER A 102 -19.52 11.69 -2.12
CA SER A 102 -18.62 10.69 -2.73
C SER A 102 -18.01 9.68 -1.73
N ASN A 103 -18.05 9.97 -0.43
CA ASN A 103 -17.32 9.21 0.60
C ASN A 103 -15.81 9.14 0.32
N GLU A 104 -15.28 10.26 -0.16
CA GLU A 104 -13.87 10.51 -0.47
C GLU A 104 -13.29 11.62 0.42
N GLY A 105 -12.03 11.99 0.17
CA GLY A 105 -11.27 12.94 0.98
C GLY A 105 -10.25 12.26 1.88
N TYR A 106 -9.38 13.08 2.47
CA TYR A 106 -8.21 12.59 3.20
C TYR A 106 -8.55 11.74 4.43
N ILE A 107 -9.59 12.10 5.18
CA ILE A 107 -10.10 11.32 6.32
C ILE A 107 -10.63 9.96 5.83
N ALA A 108 -11.41 9.95 4.75
CA ALA A 108 -11.95 8.71 4.19
C ALA A 108 -10.83 7.77 3.69
N TRP A 109 -9.85 8.32 2.96
CA TRP A 109 -8.67 7.56 2.51
C TRP A 109 -7.89 6.97 3.70
N LYS A 110 -7.67 7.77 4.75
CA LYS A 110 -6.91 7.33 5.91
C LYS A 110 -7.65 6.23 6.68
N LEU A 111 -8.97 6.36 6.87
CA LEU A 111 -9.81 5.32 7.47
C LEU A 111 -9.74 4.02 6.66
N LYS A 112 -9.91 4.08 5.33
CA LYS A 112 -9.81 2.90 4.45
C LYS A 112 -8.47 2.19 4.59
N ASN A 113 -7.36 2.94 4.66
CA ASN A 113 -6.03 2.34 4.81
C ASN A 113 -5.81 1.72 6.19
N MET A 114 -6.22 2.38 7.27
CA MET A 114 -6.08 1.79 8.60
C MET A 114 -6.99 0.56 8.79
N GLN A 115 -8.19 0.55 8.20
CA GLN A 115 -9.03 -0.64 8.16
C GLN A 115 -8.36 -1.81 7.43
N ARG A 116 -7.65 -1.54 6.31
CA ARG A 116 -6.88 -2.57 5.58
C ARG A 116 -5.76 -3.15 6.45
N GLU A 117 -5.02 -2.33 7.18
CA GLU A 117 -3.97 -2.78 8.12
C GLU A 117 -4.53 -3.60 9.29
N LEU A 118 -5.68 -3.20 9.85
CA LEU A 118 -6.34 -3.96 10.92
C LEU A 118 -6.90 -5.29 10.40
N SER A 119 -7.45 -5.30 9.19
CA SER A 119 -7.97 -6.50 8.53
C SER A 119 -6.86 -7.47 8.10
N SER A 120 -5.70 -6.96 7.68
CA SER A 120 -4.51 -7.76 7.38
C SER A 120 -3.87 -8.33 8.66
N GLY A 121 -3.93 -7.60 9.78
CA GLY A 121 -3.54 -8.05 11.11
C GLY A 121 -4.46 -9.15 11.66
N SER A 122 -5.78 -9.01 11.52
CA SER A 122 -6.76 -10.01 11.98
C SER A 122 -6.70 -11.32 11.20
N ARG A 123 -6.27 -11.32 9.93
CA ARG A 123 -6.04 -12.54 9.13
C ARG A 123 -4.77 -13.29 9.51
N ARG A 124 -3.92 -12.75 10.39
CA ARG A 124 -2.73 -13.46 10.91
C ARG A 124 -3.03 -14.33 12.12
N SER A 125 -4.17 -14.14 12.80
CA SER A 125 -4.50 -14.80 14.06
C SER A 125 -5.57 -15.90 13.97
N SER A 126 -6.33 -16.02 12.87
CA SER A 126 -7.23 -17.16 12.67
C SER A 126 -6.61 -18.16 11.68
N GLY A 127 -5.99 -19.20 12.22
CA GLY A 127 -5.66 -20.38 11.43
C GLY A 127 -6.93 -21.03 10.91
N THR A 128 -7.07 -21.10 9.59
CA THR A 128 -7.60 -22.22 8.80
C THR A 128 -7.86 -21.74 7.36
N SER A 129 -7.41 -22.53 6.38
CA SER A 129 -7.70 -22.39 4.94
C SER A 129 -7.24 -21.08 4.26
N ARG A 130 -5.96 -21.01 3.89
CA ARG A 130 -5.45 -19.97 2.98
C ARG A 130 -5.79 -20.34 1.53
N ASP A 131 -6.67 -19.56 0.92
CA ASP A 131 -6.71 -19.37 -0.52
C ASP A 131 -5.32 -18.89 -1.01
N PRO A 132 -4.67 -19.56 -1.98
CA PRO A 132 -3.31 -19.23 -2.45
C PRO A 132 -3.19 -17.85 -3.09
N SER A 133 -4.31 -17.18 -3.40
CA SER A 133 -4.34 -15.95 -4.20
C SER A 133 -3.81 -14.69 -3.47
N SER A 134 -3.73 -14.68 -2.13
CA SER A 134 -3.55 -13.45 -1.34
C SER A 134 -2.10 -13.01 -1.07
N LYS A 135 -1.09 -13.64 -1.69
CA LYS A 135 0.33 -13.26 -1.49
C LYS A 135 1.06 -12.98 -2.80
N ARG A 136 0.52 -12.15 -3.69
CA ARG A 136 1.20 -11.78 -4.94
C ARG A 136 2.06 -10.53 -4.74
N GLY A 137 3.29 -10.71 -4.29
CA GLY A 137 4.34 -9.68 -4.28
C GLY A 137 5.55 -10.09 -5.11
N PRO A 138 6.42 -9.16 -5.54
CA PRO A 138 7.58 -9.48 -6.39
C PRO A 138 8.60 -10.41 -5.70
N GLN A 139 8.60 -10.50 -4.37
CA GLN A 139 9.43 -11.42 -3.58
C GLN A 139 8.71 -12.72 -3.20
N PHE A 140 7.48 -12.94 -3.66
CA PHE A 140 6.76 -14.16 -3.31
C PHE A 140 7.29 -15.34 -4.12
N ALA A 141 7.93 -16.28 -3.42
CA ALA A 141 8.26 -17.59 -3.98
C ALA A 141 6.95 -18.31 -4.35
N ARG A 142 6.69 -18.45 -5.66
CA ARG A 142 5.59 -19.28 -6.15
C ARG A 142 6.02 -20.73 -6.11
N THR A 143 5.13 -21.57 -5.61
CA THR A 143 5.22 -23.01 -5.85
C THR A 143 4.92 -23.22 -7.33
N VAL A 144 5.97 -23.27 -8.15
CA VAL A 144 5.84 -23.67 -9.55
C VAL A 144 6.05 -25.17 -9.61
N THR A 145 4.99 -25.93 -9.88
CA THR A 145 5.09 -27.34 -10.27
C THR A 145 5.53 -27.39 -11.73
N ALA A 146 6.83 -27.17 -11.95
CA ALA A 146 7.43 -27.46 -13.24
C ALA A 146 7.64 -28.97 -13.32
N GLU A 147 7.05 -29.62 -14.32
CA GLU A 147 7.26 -31.04 -14.59
C GLU A 147 8.66 -31.24 -15.24
N HIS A 148 9.19 -32.46 -15.18
CA HIS A 148 10.46 -32.84 -15.85
C HIS A 148 11.72 -32.04 -15.44
N GLN A 149 11.77 -31.54 -14.21
CA GLN A 149 12.94 -30.80 -13.70
C GLN A 149 14.08 -31.77 -13.36
N LEU A 150 15.28 -31.43 -13.83
CA LEU A 150 16.49 -32.21 -13.55
C LEU A 150 17.07 -31.79 -12.20
N GLU A 151 17.62 -32.77 -11.49
CA GLU A 151 18.25 -32.58 -10.19
C GLU A 151 19.67 -33.16 -10.18
N GLY A 152 20.47 -32.76 -9.18
CA GLY A 152 21.81 -33.30 -8.96
C GLY A 152 22.72 -33.23 -10.19
N ASP A 153 23.33 -34.36 -10.54
CA ASP A 153 24.30 -34.46 -11.63
C ASP A 153 23.67 -34.17 -13.00
N GLN A 154 22.43 -34.58 -13.24
CA GLN A 154 21.74 -34.34 -14.51
C GLN A 154 21.50 -32.84 -14.75
N CYS A 155 21.17 -32.10 -13.70
CA CYS A 155 21.05 -30.63 -13.77
C CYS A 155 22.41 -29.99 -14.09
N ARG A 156 23.49 -30.47 -13.45
CA ARG A 156 24.84 -29.95 -13.67
C ARG A 156 25.32 -30.22 -15.10
N GLU A 157 25.05 -31.40 -15.63
CA GLU A 157 25.35 -31.75 -17.02
C GLU A 157 24.57 -30.90 -18.01
N ALA A 158 23.27 -30.67 -17.78
CA ALA A 158 22.45 -29.80 -18.62
C ALA A 158 22.99 -28.36 -18.65
N ILE A 159 23.39 -27.81 -17.49
CA ILE A 159 24.01 -26.48 -17.39
C ILE A 159 25.35 -26.44 -18.14
N SER A 160 26.17 -27.48 -17.99
CA SER A 160 27.43 -27.60 -18.71
C SER A 160 27.22 -27.62 -20.24
N LEU A 161 26.23 -28.37 -20.71
CA LEU A 161 25.86 -28.44 -22.12
C LEU A 161 25.42 -27.07 -22.65
N LEU A 162 24.63 -26.32 -21.88
CA LEU A 162 24.16 -24.98 -22.25
C LEU A 162 25.31 -23.99 -22.49
N ARG A 163 26.49 -24.19 -21.88
CA ARG A 163 27.66 -23.34 -22.13
C ARG A 163 28.20 -23.43 -23.55
N HIS A 164 27.99 -24.55 -24.22
CA HIS A 164 28.61 -24.83 -25.52
C HIS A 164 27.62 -25.17 -26.63
N SER A 165 26.36 -25.47 -26.30
CA SER A 165 25.33 -25.77 -27.31
C SER A 165 25.01 -24.56 -28.18
N THR A 166 24.81 -24.80 -29.47
CA THR A 166 24.30 -23.85 -30.46
C THR A 166 22.96 -24.28 -31.06
N ASP A 167 22.47 -25.49 -30.73
CA ASP A 167 21.17 -25.97 -31.17
C ASP A 167 20.07 -25.34 -30.31
N GLU A 168 19.30 -24.44 -30.91
CA GLU A 168 18.19 -23.74 -30.26
C GLU A 168 17.21 -24.72 -29.61
N ARG A 169 16.86 -25.84 -30.25
CA ARG A 169 15.89 -26.79 -29.68
C ARG A 169 16.40 -27.40 -28.37
N GLN A 170 17.68 -27.76 -28.34
CA GLN A 170 18.33 -28.29 -27.14
C GLN A 170 18.47 -27.22 -26.06
N ILE A 171 18.74 -25.97 -26.45
CA ILE A 171 18.83 -24.85 -25.51
C ILE A 171 17.48 -24.66 -24.81
N PHE A 172 16.38 -24.52 -25.55
CA PHE A 172 15.05 -24.35 -24.95
C PHE A 172 14.67 -25.52 -24.04
N LEU A 173 14.87 -26.76 -24.49
CA LEU A 173 14.58 -27.96 -23.70
C LEU A 173 15.41 -28.01 -22.41
N LYS A 174 16.73 -27.77 -22.47
CA LYS A 174 17.59 -27.78 -21.28
C LYS A 174 17.34 -26.59 -20.37
N MET A 175 16.94 -25.45 -20.92
CA MET A 175 16.48 -24.32 -20.12
C MET A 175 15.19 -24.69 -19.38
N GLU A 176 14.22 -25.32 -20.02
CA GLU A 176 12.98 -25.77 -19.35
C GLU A 176 13.29 -26.74 -18.20
N GLN A 177 14.12 -27.75 -18.47
CA GLN A 177 14.53 -28.78 -17.52
C GLN A 177 15.34 -28.28 -16.31
N THR A 178 15.89 -27.06 -16.37
CA THR A 178 16.73 -26.47 -15.31
C THR A 178 16.06 -25.25 -14.65
N PHE A 179 14.77 -25.06 -14.88
CA PHE A 179 14.01 -23.90 -14.39
C PHE A 179 14.01 -23.78 -12.86
N GLN A 180 13.80 -24.87 -12.11
CA GLN A 180 13.82 -24.84 -10.64
C GLN A 180 15.18 -24.43 -10.08
N HIS A 181 16.27 -24.91 -10.70
CA HIS A 181 17.63 -24.51 -10.33
C HIS A 181 17.83 -23.01 -10.54
N ARG A 182 17.37 -22.48 -11.68
CA ARG A 182 17.38 -21.02 -11.94
C ARG A 182 16.55 -20.23 -10.94
N GLN A 183 15.33 -20.65 -10.63
CA GLN A 183 14.48 -19.97 -9.65
C GLN A 183 15.16 -19.91 -8.28
N THR A 184 15.81 -20.99 -7.86
CA THR A 184 16.57 -21.03 -6.62
C THR A 184 17.71 -20.01 -6.62
N LEU A 185 18.42 -19.87 -7.75
CA LEU A 185 19.48 -18.87 -7.90
C LEU A 185 18.96 -17.43 -7.92
N ILE A 186 17.82 -17.17 -8.57
CA ILE A 186 17.21 -15.83 -8.67
C ILE A 186 16.78 -15.33 -7.29
N HIS A 187 16.25 -16.23 -6.45
CA HIS A 187 15.79 -15.88 -5.10
C HIS A 187 16.90 -15.84 -4.04
N ASP A 188 18.11 -16.30 -4.38
CA ASP A 188 19.29 -16.21 -3.52
C ASP A 188 20.01 -14.88 -3.76
N SER A 189 19.96 -13.98 -2.76
CA SER A 189 20.52 -12.62 -2.87
C SER A 189 22.02 -12.59 -3.11
N GLU A 190 22.77 -13.63 -2.72
CA GLU A 190 24.22 -13.70 -2.90
C GLU A 190 24.59 -14.34 -4.24
N LYS A 191 23.76 -15.25 -4.75
CA LYS A 191 24.07 -16.01 -5.97
C LYS A 191 23.43 -15.44 -7.23
N CYS A 192 22.42 -14.59 -7.11
CA CYS A 192 21.68 -14.03 -8.25
C CYS A 192 22.59 -13.30 -9.25
N GLU A 193 23.66 -12.66 -8.78
CA GLU A 193 24.66 -12.01 -9.65
C GLU A 193 25.37 -12.98 -10.61
N THR A 194 25.43 -14.27 -10.27
CA THR A 194 26.06 -15.31 -11.09
C THR A 194 25.12 -15.91 -12.13
N LEU A 195 23.83 -15.54 -12.15
CA LEU A 195 22.83 -16.20 -13.00
C LEU A 195 23.22 -16.20 -14.49
N LEU A 196 23.67 -15.06 -15.02
CA LEU A 196 24.04 -14.94 -16.43
C LEU A 196 25.37 -15.64 -16.76
N SER A 197 26.23 -15.90 -15.77
CA SER A 197 27.46 -16.67 -15.98
C SER A 197 27.22 -18.18 -15.92
N VAL A 198 26.21 -18.62 -15.18
CA VAL A 198 25.73 -20.01 -15.13
C VAL A 198 24.86 -20.32 -16.36
N PHE A 199 24.00 -19.39 -16.77
CA PHE A 199 23.08 -19.52 -17.91
C PHE A 199 23.37 -18.45 -18.99
N PRO A 200 24.50 -18.59 -19.73
CA PRO A 200 24.92 -17.58 -20.70
C PRO A 200 23.95 -17.41 -21.87
N ARG A 201 23.10 -18.41 -22.14
CA ARG A 201 22.17 -18.37 -23.29
C ARG A 201 21.07 -17.32 -23.18
N PHE A 202 20.82 -16.76 -22.00
CA PHE A 202 19.96 -15.58 -21.89
C PHE A 202 20.49 -14.35 -22.64
N LEU A 203 21.81 -14.29 -22.91
CA LEU A 203 22.43 -13.14 -23.56
C LEU A 203 22.30 -13.16 -25.09
N ASP A 204 22.16 -14.35 -25.68
CA ASP A 204 22.26 -14.54 -27.13
C ASP A 204 21.06 -15.28 -27.75
N THR A 205 20.22 -15.94 -26.94
CA THR A 205 19.06 -16.69 -27.41
C THR A 205 17.77 -15.98 -27.05
N LYS A 206 17.05 -15.49 -28.06
CA LYS A 206 15.77 -14.79 -27.88
C LYS A 206 14.70 -15.78 -27.39
N GLY A 207 13.76 -15.30 -26.58
CA GLY A 207 12.60 -16.08 -26.13
C GLY A 207 12.76 -16.85 -24.83
N LEU A 208 13.99 -17.03 -24.32
CA LEU A 208 14.21 -17.76 -23.05
C LEU A 208 13.59 -17.07 -21.83
N VAL A 209 13.59 -15.73 -21.80
CA VAL A 209 12.92 -14.97 -20.73
C VAL A 209 11.40 -15.17 -20.79
N LEU A 210 10.83 -15.24 -22.00
CA LEU A 210 9.41 -15.50 -22.20
C LEU A 210 9.06 -16.94 -21.76
N GLN A 211 9.91 -17.91 -22.07
CA GLN A 211 9.75 -19.29 -21.60
C GLN A 211 9.70 -19.37 -20.06
N ASP A 212 10.64 -18.73 -19.37
CA ASP A 212 10.65 -18.69 -17.90
C ASP A 212 9.43 -17.99 -17.32
N PHE A 213 8.96 -16.94 -18.01
CA PHE A 213 7.72 -16.27 -17.64
C PHE A 213 6.51 -17.22 -17.81
N GLN A 214 6.36 -17.87 -18.96
CA GLN A 214 5.27 -18.82 -19.20
C GLN A 214 5.28 -19.99 -18.20
N MET A 215 6.46 -20.51 -17.84
CA MET A 215 6.57 -21.53 -16.79
C MET A 215 6.13 -21.01 -15.41
N MET A 216 6.33 -19.73 -15.10
CA MET A 216 5.94 -19.14 -13.82
C MET A 216 4.46 -18.70 -13.75
N PHE A 217 3.88 -18.30 -14.89
CA PHE A 217 2.57 -17.63 -14.96
C PHE A 217 1.50 -18.39 -15.75
N GLY A 218 1.88 -19.43 -16.51
CA GLY A 218 1.05 -20.07 -17.52
C GLY A 218 1.16 -19.39 -18.88
N GLU A 219 0.65 -20.04 -19.92
CA GLU A 219 0.49 -19.44 -21.25
C GLU A 219 -0.64 -18.40 -21.22
N GLU A 220 -0.44 -17.26 -21.90
CA GLU A 220 -1.51 -16.30 -22.15
C GLU A 220 -2.51 -16.94 -23.15
N ILE A 221 -3.77 -17.09 -22.73
CA ILE A 221 -4.88 -17.55 -23.58
C ILE A 221 -5.37 -16.41 -24.45
#